data_AF-A0A051TWG4-F1
#
_entry.id   AF-A0A051TWG4-F1
#
_cell.length_a   1.000
_cell.length_b   1.000
_cell.length_c   1.000
_cell.angle_alpha   90.00
_cell.angle_beta   90.00
_cell.angle_gamma   90.00
#
_symmetry.space_group_name_H-M   'P 1'
#
loop_
_entity.id
_entity.type
_entity.pdbx_description
1 polymer ?
#
loop_
_entity_poly.entity_id
_entity_poly.type
_entity_poly.pdbx_seq_one_letter_code
_entity_poly.pdbx_strand_id
1 'polypeptide(L)'
;MIVSGNANVPLLRRLRHTSRGRLTGAGIVAAVVLVGVLTVVGVQLTQGQHSATAPSTQPSQSAPESFAIPGCYNPSVPPVARPKRLNVLGCASVAVALQDMSWSSWGPQGADGTGTAVFKLCDPNCAAGSQLTEPVVVHAWNPQQPRREAICQVGLEIFADMILAFPHGTPPPNVQKMNTQYNGAPAVHFANYSSGDTRGTQFIGYTFCN
;
A
#
# COMPACT_ATOMS: atom_id res chain seq x y z
N MET A 1 12.73 75.79 2.24
CA MET A 1 11.95 75.83 0.98
C MET A 1 10.70 74.98 1.18
N ILE A 2 9.61 75.41 0.56
CA ILE A 2 8.20 75.30 0.96
C ILE A 2 7.52 74.02 0.39
N VAL A 3 6.79 73.29 1.26
CA VAL A 3 5.39 72.75 1.11
C VAL A 3 5.14 71.64 0.05
N SER A 4 4.23 70.67 0.15
CA SER A 4 2.97 70.37 0.88
C SER A 4 2.81 68.84 0.96
N GLY A 5 2.25 68.20 2.01
CA GLY A 5 0.79 68.03 2.25
C GLY A 5 0.27 66.78 1.52
N ASN A 6 -0.55 65.85 2.03
CA ASN A 6 -1.42 65.73 3.22
C ASN A 6 -1.73 64.22 3.40
N ALA A 7 -1.54 63.68 4.62
CA ALA A 7 -2.56 63.32 5.63
C ALA A 7 -3.11 61.87 5.50
N ASN A 8 -2.85 60.94 6.44
CA ASN A 8 -3.47 60.76 7.79
C ASN A 8 -4.99 60.46 7.72
N VAL A 9 -5.62 59.50 8.41
CA VAL A 9 -5.30 58.53 9.48
C VAL A 9 -6.40 57.40 9.43
N PRO A 10 -6.56 56.45 10.39
CA PRO A 10 -7.07 55.09 10.13
C PRO A 10 -8.49 54.91 10.74
N LEU A 11 -9.02 53.68 10.76
CA LEU A 11 -9.69 53.07 11.94
C LEU A 11 -10.36 51.74 11.57
N LEU A 12 -10.05 50.72 12.38
CA LEU A 12 -10.94 49.67 12.92
C LEU A 12 -12.21 49.27 12.12
N ARG A 13 -12.42 47.96 11.95
CA ARG A 13 -13.35 47.12 12.76
C ARG A 13 -13.73 45.82 12.00
N ARG A 14 -13.76 44.70 12.74
CA ARG A 14 -14.31 43.39 12.35
C ARG A 14 -15.74 43.51 11.81
N LEU A 15 -16.17 42.60 10.92
CA LEU A 15 -17.14 41.53 11.22
C LEU A 15 -17.58 40.73 9.97
N ARG A 16 -18.08 39.53 10.29
CA ARG A 16 -18.63 38.43 9.47
C ARG A 16 -19.79 38.84 8.54
N HIS A 17 -20.05 38.03 7.51
CA HIS A 17 -21.38 37.47 7.15
C HIS A 17 -21.25 36.59 5.88
N THR A 18 -21.31 35.26 5.95
CA THR A 18 -22.49 34.38 5.73
C THR A 18 -23.47 34.74 4.59
N SER A 19 -23.52 33.81 3.61
CA SER A 19 -24.68 33.17 2.97
C SER A 19 -25.75 34.02 2.27
N ARG A 20 -25.97 33.74 0.97
CA ARG A 20 -27.28 33.35 0.43
C ARG A 20 -27.23 33.05 -1.07
N GLY A 21 -27.80 31.91 -1.45
CA GLY A 21 -28.19 31.58 -2.82
C GLY A 21 -29.29 30.53 -2.82
N ARG A 22 -30.52 30.94 -2.51
CA ARG A 22 -31.77 30.20 -2.80
C ARG A 22 -32.41 30.86 -4.02
N LEU A 23 -32.96 30.08 -4.94
CA LEU A 23 -34.17 30.43 -5.68
C LEU A 23 -34.80 29.17 -6.30
N THR A 24 -35.76 28.60 -5.57
CA THR A 24 -36.82 27.71 -6.08
C THR A 24 -37.96 28.57 -6.63
N GLY A 25 -38.38 28.32 -7.87
CA GLY A 25 -39.62 28.85 -8.44
C GLY A 25 -40.64 27.72 -8.66
N ALA A 26 -41.85 27.92 -8.17
CA ALA A 26 -43.01 27.05 -8.33
C ALA A 26 -43.99 27.63 -9.37
N GLY A 27 -44.83 26.79 -9.97
CA GLY A 27 -45.97 27.23 -10.78
C GLY A 27 -46.77 26.09 -11.41
N ILE A 28 -47.90 25.74 -10.80
CA ILE A 28 -48.95 24.80 -11.22
C ILE A 28 -50.07 25.60 -11.93
N VAL A 29 -50.79 25.06 -12.93
CA VAL A 29 -52.29 25.07 -13.05
C VAL A 29 -52.78 24.07 -14.15
N ALA A 30 -53.57 23.09 -13.70
CA ALA A 30 -54.80 22.39 -14.19
C ALA A 30 -55.30 22.49 -15.67
N ALA A 31 -56.22 21.68 -16.21
CA ALA A 31 -56.76 20.31 -16.08
C ALA A 31 -58.02 20.26 -16.99
N VAL A 32 -58.22 19.28 -17.88
CA VAL A 32 -59.57 18.95 -18.44
C VAL A 32 -59.65 17.45 -18.79
N VAL A 33 -60.73 16.82 -18.33
CA VAL A 33 -61.12 15.41 -18.47
C VAL A 33 -61.95 15.21 -19.75
N LEU A 34 -61.71 14.14 -20.52
CA LEU A 34 -62.74 13.52 -21.38
C LEU A 34 -62.57 12.00 -21.41
N VAL A 35 -63.66 11.30 -21.07
CA VAL A 35 -63.85 9.85 -21.17
C VAL A 35 -64.26 9.52 -22.61
N GLY A 36 -63.70 8.46 -23.18
CA GLY A 36 -64.11 7.91 -24.48
C GLY A 36 -63.65 6.46 -24.65
N VAL A 37 -64.60 5.53 -24.58
CA VAL A 37 -64.41 4.09 -24.83
C VAL A 37 -64.30 3.84 -26.33
N LEU A 38 -63.20 3.22 -26.79
CA LEU A 38 -63.10 2.58 -28.10
C LEU A 38 -62.38 1.23 -27.93
N THR A 39 -63.16 0.16 -27.93
CA THR A 39 -62.70 -1.19 -28.29
C THR A 39 -62.56 -1.27 -29.80
N VAL A 40 -61.46 -1.83 -30.33
CA VAL A 40 -61.41 -2.73 -31.51
C VAL A 40 -59.96 -3.12 -31.84
N VAL A 41 -59.71 -4.43 -31.68
CA VAL A 41 -58.94 -5.34 -32.54
C VAL A 41 -57.41 -5.15 -32.67
N GLY A 42 -56.72 -6.26 -32.39
CA GLY A 42 -55.29 -6.33 -32.17
C GLY A 42 -54.41 -6.42 -33.41
N VAL A 43 -53.11 -6.26 -33.14
CA VAL A 43 -52.03 -6.99 -33.78
C VAL A 43 -51.04 -7.35 -32.66
N GLN A 44 -51.04 -8.63 -32.29
CA GLN A 44 -49.91 -9.28 -31.65
C GLN A 44 -48.71 -9.17 -32.58
N LEU A 45 -47.64 -8.49 -32.15
CA LEU A 45 -46.26 -8.67 -32.60
C LEU A 45 -45.37 -7.83 -31.68
N THR A 46 -45.40 -8.13 -30.38
CA THR A 46 -44.32 -7.72 -29.48
C THR A 46 -43.10 -8.56 -29.83
N GLN A 47 -42.29 -8.05 -30.76
CA GLN A 47 -40.86 -8.37 -30.77
C GLN A 47 -40.30 -7.83 -29.45
N GLY A 48 -40.41 -8.64 -28.40
CA GLY A 48 -39.62 -8.48 -27.21
C GLY A 48 -38.17 -8.59 -27.63
N GLN A 49 -37.53 -7.44 -27.88
CA GLN A 49 -36.09 -7.32 -27.78
C GLN A 49 -35.76 -7.63 -26.33
N HIS A 50 -35.65 -8.92 -26.04
CA HIS A 50 -34.84 -9.42 -24.96
C HIS A 50 -33.44 -8.95 -25.34
N SER A 51 -33.06 -7.77 -24.85
CA SER A 51 -31.66 -7.45 -24.65
C SER A 51 -31.15 -8.56 -23.75
N ALA A 52 -30.63 -9.60 -24.37
CA ALA A 52 -29.80 -10.58 -23.72
C ALA A 52 -28.62 -9.78 -23.18
N THR A 53 -28.70 -9.40 -21.90
CA THR A 53 -27.54 -8.99 -21.14
C THR A 53 -26.62 -10.22 -21.16
N ALA A 54 -25.71 -10.23 -22.12
CA ALA A 54 -24.58 -11.14 -22.08
C ALA A 54 -23.94 -11.00 -20.70
N PRO A 55 -23.59 -12.10 -20.02
CA PRO A 55 -22.76 -12.00 -18.83
C PRO A 55 -21.51 -11.21 -19.24
N SER A 56 -21.39 -9.99 -18.72
CA SER A 56 -20.14 -9.27 -18.80
C SER A 56 -19.17 -10.09 -17.98
N THR A 57 -18.30 -10.84 -18.65
CA THR A 57 -17.13 -11.46 -18.02
C THR A 57 -16.23 -10.30 -17.60
N GLN A 58 -16.58 -9.67 -16.49
CA GLN A 58 -15.66 -8.81 -15.77
C GLN A 58 -14.44 -9.69 -15.48
N PRO A 59 -13.22 -9.27 -15.84
CA PRO A 59 -12.02 -9.96 -15.41
C PRO A 59 -12.12 -10.10 -13.90
N SER A 60 -12.40 -11.31 -13.44
CA SER A 60 -12.24 -11.63 -12.04
C SER A 60 -10.77 -11.37 -11.80
N GLN A 61 -10.43 -10.37 -10.99
CA GLN A 61 -9.06 -10.23 -10.51
C GLN A 61 -8.75 -11.57 -9.84
N SER A 62 -8.02 -12.43 -10.55
CA SER A 62 -7.61 -13.72 -10.05
C SER A 62 -6.88 -13.44 -8.75
N ALA A 63 -7.29 -14.14 -7.69
CA ALA A 63 -6.56 -14.05 -6.44
C ALA A 63 -5.06 -14.31 -6.74
N PRO A 64 -4.14 -13.58 -6.09
CA PRO A 64 -2.73 -13.79 -6.29
C PRO A 64 -2.38 -15.27 -6.17
N GLU A 65 -1.65 -15.76 -7.17
CA GLU A 65 -1.28 -17.16 -7.28
C GLU A 65 -0.15 -17.51 -6.30
N SER A 66 0.65 -16.51 -5.91
CA SER A 66 1.71 -16.67 -4.94
C SER A 66 2.02 -15.38 -4.18
N PHE A 67 2.61 -15.52 -2.99
CA PHE A 67 3.11 -14.43 -2.17
C PHE A 67 4.61 -14.62 -1.91
N ALA A 68 5.34 -13.54 -1.69
CA ALA A 68 6.73 -13.57 -1.25
C ALA A 68 7.06 -12.44 -0.26
N ILE A 69 8.12 -12.65 0.52
CA ILE A 69 8.69 -11.64 1.42
C ILE A 69 9.49 -10.63 0.58
N PRO A 70 9.59 -9.36 0.98
CA PRO A 70 10.48 -8.42 0.32
C PRO A 70 11.94 -8.87 0.48
N GLY A 71 12.70 -8.92 -0.62
CA GLY A 71 14.08 -9.38 -0.56
C GLY A 71 14.69 -9.59 -1.93
N CYS A 72 16.01 -9.71 -1.99
CA CYS A 72 16.74 -9.69 -3.25
C CYS A 72 16.71 -11.06 -3.94
N TYR A 73 15.92 -11.20 -5.00
CA TYR A 73 15.83 -12.41 -5.81
C TYR A 73 16.73 -12.34 -7.06
N ASN A 74 17.06 -13.50 -7.60
CA ASN A 74 17.79 -13.70 -8.87
C ASN A 74 17.49 -15.11 -9.41
N PRO A 75 18.00 -15.58 -10.57
CA PRO A 75 17.65 -16.89 -11.11
C PRO A 75 18.02 -18.05 -10.18
N SER A 76 19.05 -17.87 -9.34
CA SER A 76 19.50 -18.88 -8.37
C SER A 76 18.71 -18.81 -7.05
N VAL A 77 18.01 -17.72 -6.79
CA VAL A 77 17.21 -17.48 -5.58
C VAL A 77 15.87 -16.86 -5.99
N PRO A 78 14.93 -17.66 -6.53
CA PRO A 78 13.62 -17.15 -6.96
C PRO A 78 12.73 -16.80 -5.76
N PRO A 79 11.72 -15.93 -5.94
CA PRO A 79 10.70 -15.69 -4.93
C PRO A 79 9.90 -16.97 -4.69
N VAL A 80 9.93 -17.48 -3.46
CA VAL A 80 9.22 -18.70 -3.06
C VAL A 80 8.40 -18.46 -1.80
N ALA A 81 7.32 -19.23 -1.66
CA ALA A 81 6.51 -19.20 -0.46
C ALA A 81 7.28 -19.76 0.75
N ARG A 82 7.13 -19.12 1.92
CA ARG A 82 7.72 -19.55 3.20
C ARG A 82 9.22 -19.87 3.12
N PRO A 83 10.06 -18.93 2.64
CA PRO A 83 11.49 -19.17 2.48
C PRO A 83 12.14 -19.43 3.85
N LYS A 84 13.04 -20.41 3.92
CA LYS A 84 13.84 -20.66 5.14
C LYS A 84 15.01 -19.70 5.31
N ARG A 85 15.48 -19.14 4.20
CA ARG A 85 16.60 -18.19 4.13
C ARG A 85 16.33 -17.16 3.03
N LEU A 86 16.59 -15.89 3.30
CA LEU A 86 16.55 -14.84 2.27
C LEU A 86 17.35 -13.60 2.68
N ASN A 87 17.78 -12.82 1.70
CA ASN A 87 18.42 -11.52 1.95
C ASN A 87 17.37 -10.42 1.81
N VAL A 88 17.02 -9.77 2.93
CA VAL A 88 15.95 -8.76 2.96
C VAL A 88 16.45 -7.36 2.65
N LEU A 89 17.70 -7.02 3.00
CA LEU A 89 18.25 -5.68 2.77
C LEU A 89 19.62 -5.74 2.09
N GLY A 90 19.80 -4.91 1.06
CA GLY A 90 21.07 -4.67 0.39
C GLY A 90 21.44 -5.74 -0.65
N CYS A 91 20.81 -5.75 -1.83
CA CYS A 91 21.01 -6.80 -2.83
C CYS A 91 22.46 -7.00 -3.31
N ALA A 92 23.30 -5.95 -3.27
CA ALA A 92 24.70 -6.03 -3.66
C ALA A 92 25.65 -6.45 -2.52
N SER A 93 25.37 -6.04 -1.27
CA SER A 93 26.31 -6.21 -0.14
C SER A 93 25.76 -7.05 1.02
N VAL A 94 24.47 -7.37 0.99
CA VAL A 94 23.64 -8.01 2.03
C VAL A 94 23.86 -7.38 3.40
N ALA A 95 23.07 -6.36 3.72
CA ALA A 95 23.10 -5.72 5.03
C ALA A 95 22.34 -6.55 6.08
N VAL A 96 21.21 -7.15 5.70
CA VAL A 96 20.39 -7.99 6.59
C VAL A 96 19.90 -9.22 5.84
N ALA A 97 20.16 -10.39 6.44
CA ALA A 97 19.63 -11.68 5.99
C ALA A 97 18.73 -12.28 7.06
N LEU A 98 17.70 -13.01 6.63
CA LEU A 98 16.88 -13.87 7.49
C LEU A 98 17.31 -15.32 7.28
N GLN A 99 17.50 -16.05 8.37
CA GLN A 99 17.92 -17.45 8.37
C GLN A 99 17.04 -18.26 9.32
N ASP A 100 17.04 -19.57 9.10
CA ASP A 100 16.36 -20.57 9.91
C ASP A 100 14.90 -20.22 10.22
N MET A 101 14.23 -19.67 9.21
CA MET A 101 12.86 -19.19 9.31
C MET A 101 11.86 -20.33 9.46
N SER A 102 10.91 -20.15 10.37
CA SER A 102 9.71 -20.94 10.56
C SER A 102 8.48 -20.03 10.47
N TRP A 103 7.53 -20.36 9.59
CA TRP A 103 6.37 -19.51 9.30
C TRP A 103 5.12 -20.10 9.95
N SER A 104 4.45 -19.32 10.79
CA SER A 104 3.19 -19.69 11.44
C SER A 104 1.96 -19.28 10.63
N SER A 105 2.06 -18.24 9.81
CA SER A 105 1.00 -17.78 8.92
C SER A 105 1.57 -17.38 7.55
N TRP A 106 0.76 -17.50 6.49
CA TRP A 106 1.13 -17.10 5.14
C TRP A 106 -0.11 -17.01 4.24
N GLY A 107 -0.35 -15.85 3.63
CA GLY A 107 -1.41 -15.67 2.64
C GLY A 107 -1.77 -14.20 2.44
N PRO A 108 -2.97 -13.92 1.89
CA PRO A 108 -3.41 -12.56 1.56
C PRO A 108 -3.48 -11.61 2.77
N GLN A 109 -3.63 -12.16 3.98
CA GLN A 109 -3.68 -11.37 5.22
C GLN A 109 -2.28 -10.99 5.74
N GLY A 110 -1.22 -11.61 5.22
CA GLY A 110 0.14 -11.42 5.68
C GLY A 110 0.89 -12.74 5.89
N ALA A 111 2.07 -12.62 6.46
CA ALA A 111 2.93 -13.71 6.87
C ALA A 111 3.57 -13.41 8.22
N ASP A 112 3.49 -14.37 9.13
CA ASP A 112 4.10 -14.32 10.45
C ASP A 112 5.09 -15.47 10.59
N GLY A 113 6.22 -15.20 11.23
CA GLY A 113 7.22 -16.22 11.46
C GLY A 113 8.26 -15.83 12.49
N THR A 114 9.14 -16.77 12.78
CA THR A 114 10.28 -16.60 13.67
C THR A 114 11.53 -17.12 12.99
N GLY A 115 12.68 -16.57 13.34
CA GLY A 115 13.96 -17.10 12.89
C GLY A 115 15.10 -16.24 13.41
N THR A 116 16.09 -16.03 12.55
CA THR A 116 17.32 -15.36 12.93
C THR A 116 17.65 -14.27 11.92
N ALA A 117 17.81 -13.03 12.40
CA ALA A 117 18.34 -11.93 11.62
C ALA A 117 19.87 -11.90 11.71
N VAL A 118 20.53 -11.88 10.56
CA VAL A 118 21.98 -11.81 10.44
C VAL A 118 22.35 -10.47 9.80
N PHE A 119 23.06 -9.65 10.56
CA PHE A 119 23.55 -8.34 10.14
C PHE A 119 25.01 -8.45 9.75
N LYS A 120 25.37 -8.05 8.53
CA LYS A 120 26.77 -7.89 8.16
C LYS A 120 27.27 -6.53 8.62
N LEU A 121 28.28 -6.52 9.47
CA LEU A 121 28.94 -5.30 9.91
C LEU A 121 29.98 -4.92 8.86
N CYS A 122 29.99 -3.67 8.42
CA CYS A 122 30.90 -3.19 7.37
C CYS A 122 32.02 -2.31 7.97
N ASP A 123 32.76 -2.85 8.94
CA ASP A 123 33.92 -2.20 9.54
C ASP A 123 35.13 -3.14 9.46
N PRO A 124 36.21 -2.80 8.72
CA PRO A 124 36.41 -1.58 7.91
C PRO A 124 35.72 -1.64 6.53
N ASN A 125 35.29 -2.81 6.08
CA ASN A 125 34.53 -3.01 4.84
C ASN A 125 33.68 -4.28 4.95
N CYS A 126 32.66 -4.41 4.10
CA CYS A 126 31.71 -5.52 4.16
C CYS A 126 32.30 -6.91 3.82
N ALA A 127 33.49 -6.99 3.23
CA ALA A 127 34.15 -8.27 2.93
C ALA A 127 34.94 -8.81 4.13
N ALA A 128 35.50 -7.91 4.96
CA ALA A 128 36.30 -8.27 6.14
C ALA A 128 35.53 -8.19 7.47
N GLY A 129 34.37 -7.54 7.48
CA GLY A 129 33.60 -7.32 8.69
C GLY A 129 32.89 -8.57 9.22
N SER A 130 32.58 -8.54 10.53
CA SER A 130 31.93 -9.64 11.23
C SER A 130 30.41 -9.67 11.02
N GLN A 131 29.77 -10.71 11.54
CA GLN A 131 28.31 -10.84 11.54
C GLN A 131 27.77 -10.73 12.96
N LEU A 132 26.67 -10.00 13.12
CA LEU A 132 25.85 -10.00 14.33
C LEU A 132 24.58 -10.80 14.05
N THR A 133 24.15 -11.60 15.02
CA THR A 133 23.02 -12.53 14.85
C THR A 133 22.05 -12.35 16.01
N GLU A 134 20.78 -12.13 15.69
CA GLU A 134 19.72 -11.90 16.68
C GLU A 134 18.48 -12.75 16.37
N PRO A 135 17.81 -13.34 17.38
CA PRO A 135 16.52 -13.97 17.19
C PRO A 135 15.48 -12.91 16.84
N VAL A 136 14.60 -13.24 15.89
CA VAL A 136 13.63 -12.29 15.34
C VAL A 136 12.24 -12.90 15.20
N VAL A 137 11.23 -12.07 15.44
CA VAL A 137 9.84 -12.31 15.03
C VAL A 137 9.58 -11.44 13.81
N VAL A 138 9.04 -12.06 12.76
CA VAL A 138 8.76 -11.41 11.48
C VAL A 138 7.25 -11.30 11.31
N HIS A 139 6.79 -10.11 10.93
CA HIS A 139 5.42 -9.87 10.50
C HIS A 139 5.46 -9.10 9.18
N ALA A 140 4.93 -9.69 8.10
CA ALA A 140 4.86 -9.07 6.78
C ALA A 140 3.41 -8.96 6.34
N TRP A 141 3.03 -7.83 5.75
CA TRP A 141 1.65 -7.57 5.34
C TRP A 141 1.60 -6.63 4.13
N ASN A 142 0.39 -6.21 3.76
CA ASN A 142 0.15 -5.32 2.62
C ASN A 142 0.74 -5.92 1.32
N PRO A 143 0.21 -7.07 0.85
CA PRO A 143 0.69 -7.66 -0.39
C PRO A 143 0.39 -6.72 -1.57
N GLN A 144 1.41 -6.50 -2.41
CA GLN A 144 1.33 -5.62 -3.57
C GLN A 144 1.94 -6.30 -4.78
N GLN A 145 1.44 -5.95 -5.97
CA GLN A 145 2.08 -6.36 -7.20
C GLN A 145 3.52 -5.82 -7.26
N PRO A 146 4.50 -6.63 -7.66
CA PRO A 146 5.84 -6.16 -7.95
C PRO A 146 5.80 -5.01 -8.94
N ARG A 147 6.81 -4.14 -8.88
CA ARG A 147 6.96 -3.11 -9.90
C ARG A 147 7.12 -3.75 -11.28
N ARG A 148 6.68 -3.04 -12.31
CA ARG A 148 6.77 -3.53 -13.69
C ARG A 148 8.21 -3.80 -14.11
N GLU A 149 9.15 -2.99 -13.64
CA GLU A 149 10.58 -3.13 -13.88
C GLU A 149 11.28 -4.24 -13.07
N ALA A 150 10.58 -4.91 -12.14
CA ALA A 150 11.17 -5.96 -11.30
C ALA A 150 11.31 -7.32 -12.00
N ILE A 151 10.69 -7.51 -13.17
CA ILE A 151 10.75 -8.74 -14.00
C ILE A 151 10.34 -9.99 -13.19
N CYS A 152 9.27 -9.87 -12.40
CA CYS A 152 8.72 -10.98 -11.62
C CYS A 152 7.66 -11.77 -12.39
N GLN A 153 7.42 -13.00 -11.94
CA GLN A 153 6.34 -13.86 -12.46
C GLN A 153 4.97 -13.17 -12.33
N VAL A 154 4.08 -13.40 -13.29
CA VAL A 154 2.69 -12.92 -13.23
C VAL A 154 1.98 -13.58 -12.04
N GLY A 155 1.09 -12.84 -11.38
CA GLY A 155 0.33 -13.35 -10.24
C GLY A 155 1.10 -13.45 -8.92
N LEU A 156 2.37 -13.02 -8.89
CA LEU A 156 3.12 -12.82 -7.65
C LEU A 156 2.68 -11.52 -6.96
N GLU A 157 2.43 -11.59 -5.66
CA GLU A 157 2.39 -10.43 -4.78
C GLU A 157 3.52 -10.48 -3.75
N ILE A 158 4.02 -9.31 -3.38
CA ILE A 158 5.12 -9.16 -2.43
C ILE A 158 4.63 -8.30 -1.28
N PHE A 159 4.87 -8.72 -0.04
CA PHE A 159 4.51 -7.94 1.13
C PHE A 159 5.29 -6.63 1.13
N ALA A 160 4.59 -5.50 0.98
CA ALA A 160 5.20 -4.18 0.89
C ALA A 160 5.64 -3.63 2.24
N ASP A 161 5.15 -4.23 3.32
CA ASP A 161 5.47 -3.90 4.70
C ASP A 161 5.97 -5.13 5.43
N MET A 162 7.02 -4.96 6.23
CA MET A 162 7.60 -6.01 7.05
C MET A 162 8.17 -5.43 8.34
N ILE A 163 7.89 -6.09 9.46
CA ILE A 163 8.49 -5.83 10.76
C ILE A 163 9.48 -6.93 11.09
N LEU A 164 10.64 -6.54 11.60
CA LEU A 164 11.54 -7.40 12.37
C LEU A 164 11.51 -6.94 13.82
N ALA A 165 10.97 -7.77 14.71
CA ALA A 165 10.89 -7.52 16.14
C ALA A 165 11.90 -8.38 16.91
N PHE A 166 12.52 -7.82 17.94
CA PHE A 166 13.64 -8.43 18.64
C PHE A 166 13.27 -8.73 20.10
N PRO A 167 12.73 -9.92 20.40
CA PRO A 167 12.19 -10.24 21.73
C PRO A 167 13.26 -10.49 22.81
N HIS A 168 14.52 -10.78 22.43
CA HIS A 168 15.57 -11.20 23.36
C HIS A 168 16.77 -10.24 23.42
N GLY A 169 16.63 -9.03 22.88
CA GLY A 169 17.71 -8.04 22.80
C GLY A 169 17.77 -7.45 21.41
N THR A 170 18.13 -6.16 21.31
CA THR A 170 18.20 -5.46 20.04
C THR A 170 19.64 -5.33 19.56
N PRO A 171 19.88 -5.36 18.23
CA PRO A 171 21.18 -5.00 17.69
C PRO A 171 21.58 -3.56 18.12
N PRO A 172 22.87 -3.25 18.22
CA PRO A 172 23.33 -1.89 18.51
C PRO A 172 22.77 -0.87 17.51
N PRO A 173 22.46 0.38 17.92
CA PRO A 173 21.81 1.37 17.05
C PRO A 173 22.60 1.76 15.79
N ASN A 174 23.92 1.59 15.80
CA ASN A 174 24.78 1.80 14.64
C ASN A 174 24.70 0.66 13.60
N VAL A 175 24.17 -0.50 13.99
CA VAL A 175 23.92 -1.65 13.12
C VAL A 175 22.51 -1.59 12.55
N GLN A 176 21.53 -1.44 13.44
CA GLN A 176 20.12 -1.34 13.08
C GLN A 176 19.43 -0.47 14.11
N LYS A 177 18.81 0.62 13.64
CA LYS A 177 18.03 1.50 14.50
C LYS A 177 16.59 1.00 14.55
N MET A 178 16.05 0.88 15.76
CA MET A 178 14.65 0.54 15.98
C MET A 178 13.80 1.80 15.78
N ASN A 179 12.69 1.69 15.06
CA ASN A 179 11.79 2.80 14.73
C ASN A 179 10.35 2.53 15.16
N THR A 180 10.04 1.33 15.65
CA THR A 180 8.70 0.96 16.09
C THR A 180 8.75 -0.10 17.21
N GLN A 181 7.59 -0.57 17.64
CA GLN A 181 7.42 -1.75 18.47
C GLN A 181 6.40 -2.70 17.86
N TYR A 182 6.53 -3.99 18.16
CA TYR A 182 5.58 -5.00 17.75
C TYR A 182 5.37 -5.99 18.90
N ASN A 183 4.12 -6.15 19.34
CA ASN A 183 3.75 -6.95 20.51
C ASN A 183 4.60 -6.65 21.77
N GLY A 184 4.92 -5.36 21.98
CA GLY A 184 5.74 -4.89 23.11
C GLY A 184 7.25 -5.10 22.96
N ALA A 185 7.72 -5.76 21.91
CA ALA A 185 9.15 -5.88 21.60
C ALA A 185 9.63 -4.70 20.74
N PRO A 186 10.86 -4.20 20.93
CA PRO A 186 11.47 -3.24 20.02
C PRO A 186 11.60 -3.83 18.61
N ALA A 187 11.32 -3.01 17.60
CA ALA A 187 11.26 -3.47 16.23
C ALA A 187 11.74 -2.43 15.23
N VAL A 188 12.09 -2.93 14.04
CA VAL A 188 12.21 -2.13 12.83
C VAL A 188 11.05 -2.45 11.90
N HIS A 189 10.35 -1.41 11.45
CA HIS A 189 9.39 -1.47 10.36
C HIS A 189 10.09 -1.08 9.07
N PHE A 190 10.23 -2.08 8.22
CA PHE A 190 10.60 -1.93 6.83
C PHE A 190 9.34 -1.71 5.99
N ALA A 191 9.36 -0.70 5.15
CA ALA A 191 8.32 -0.56 4.15
C ALA A 191 8.90 -0.12 2.83
N ASN A 192 7.96 0.05 1.91
CA ASN A 192 8.14 0.65 0.61
C ASN A 192 8.85 -0.29 -0.36
N TYR A 193 7.97 -0.96 -1.10
CA TYR A 193 8.21 -1.48 -2.42
C TYR A 193 7.94 -0.42 -3.52
N SER A 194 7.20 0.65 -3.21
CA SER A 194 6.67 1.69 -4.11
C SER A 194 7.07 3.11 -3.67
N SER A 195 7.81 3.82 -4.54
CA SER A 195 8.58 5.03 -4.26
C SER A 195 7.64 6.21 -4.07
N GLY A 196 7.45 6.68 -2.85
CA GLY A 196 6.74 7.95 -2.65
C GLY A 196 6.71 8.46 -1.22
N ASP A 197 6.57 7.58 -0.23
CA ASP A 197 6.44 8.01 1.17
C ASP A 197 6.90 6.90 2.11
N THR A 198 7.89 7.19 2.96
CA THR A 198 8.37 6.23 3.96
C THR A 198 7.79 6.44 5.35
N ARG A 199 7.01 7.50 5.66
CA ARG A 199 6.32 7.69 6.97
C ARG A 199 7.05 7.18 8.24
N GLY A 200 8.38 7.31 8.33
CA GLY A 200 9.17 6.80 9.47
C GLY A 200 9.62 5.33 9.41
N THR A 201 9.22 4.60 8.37
CA THR A 201 9.68 3.25 8.01
C THR A 201 11.06 3.27 7.35
N GLN A 202 11.78 2.15 7.46
CA GLN A 202 13.05 1.96 6.78
C GLN A 202 12.81 1.36 5.40
N PHE A 203 13.45 1.93 4.37
CA PHE A 203 13.37 1.40 3.03
C PHE A 203 14.12 0.05 2.95
N ILE A 204 13.43 -0.98 2.49
CA ILE A 204 13.98 -2.34 2.35
C ILE A 204 14.78 -2.56 1.06
N GLY A 205 14.67 -1.63 0.10
CA GLY A 205 15.20 -1.80 -1.24
C GLY A 205 14.11 -2.19 -2.24
N TYR A 206 14.40 -1.98 -3.53
CA TYR A 206 13.57 -2.56 -4.58
C TYR A 206 13.93 -4.04 -4.70
N THR A 207 12.92 -4.90 -4.75
CA THR A 207 13.20 -6.26 -5.17
C THR A 207 13.04 -6.48 -6.66
N PHE A 208 13.99 -7.25 -7.17
CA PHE A 208 14.16 -7.67 -8.55
C PHE A 208 14.08 -9.19 -8.56
N CYS A 209 13.41 -9.76 -9.55
CA CYS A 209 13.26 -11.20 -9.74
C CYS A 209 14.09 -11.75 -10.92
N ASN A 210 14.82 -10.87 -11.63
CA ASN A 210 15.59 -11.19 -12.83
C ASN A 210 16.68 -12.23 -12.61
#